data_AF-A0A928PS59-F1
#
_entry.id   AF-A0A928PS59-F1
#
_cell.length_a   1.000
_cell.length_b   1.000
_cell.length_c   1.000
_cell.angle_alpha   90.00
_cell.angle_beta   90.00
_cell.angle_gamma   90.00
#
_symmetry.space_group_name_H-M   'P 1'
#
loop_
_entity.id
_entity.type
_entity.pdbx_description
1 polymer ?
#
loop_
_entity_poly.entity_id
_entity_poly.type
_entity_poly.pdbx_seq_one_letter_code
_entity_poly.pdbx_strand_id
1 'polypeptide(L)'
;MEGTMVILGIDPGYATVGFGFVRYAAPRFAPGKYGAILTSPNDEFGTRLAVIYRSVCELIDQFKPDVMSVERLYYANNAKTVIGVAEARGVVLLAAEHKGVPVFEYTPL
;
A
#
# COMPACT_ATOMS: atom_id res chain seq x y z
N MET A 1 5.30 28.87 4.61
CA MET A 1 5.07 28.15 3.34
C MET A 1 4.19 26.98 3.68
N GLU A 2 2.95 26.93 3.21
CA GLU A 2 2.10 25.75 3.40
C GLU A 2 2.80 24.56 2.73
N GLY A 3 3.11 23.53 3.53
CA GLY A 3 3.83 22.36 3.03
C GLY A 3 2.94 21.56 2.08
N THR A 4 3.50 21.15 0.94
CA THR A 4 2.86 20.17 0.08
C THR A 4 2.97 18.80 0.73
N MET A 5 1.84 18.20 1.10
CA MET A 5 1.78 16.85 1.64
C MET A 5 1.77 15.82 0.51
N VAL A 6 2.53 14.74 0.65
CA VAL A 6 2.59 13.59 -0.26
C VAL A 6 1.95 12.39 0.42
N ILE A 7 0.88 11.88 -0.19
CA ILE A 7 0.09 10.77 0.33
C ILE A 7 0.31 9.56 -0.58
N LEU A 8 0.62 8.40 0.01
CA LEU A 8 0.67 7.11 -0.69
C LEU A 8 -0.57 6.28 -0.33
N GLY A 9 -1.46 6.04 -1.29
CA GLY A 9 -2.57 5.10 -1.17
C GLY A 9 -2.16 3.69 -1.60
N ILE A 10 -2.56 2.67 -0.82
CA ILE A 10 -2.37 1.25 -1.13
C ILE A 10 -3.71 0.50 -1.09
N ASP A 11 -3.96 -0.27 -2.16
CA ASP A 11 -5.01 -1.29 -2.27
C ASP A 11 -4.37 -2.68 -2.11
N PRO A 12 -4.50 -3.34 -0.94
CA PRO A 12 -3.81 -4.59 -0.65
C PRO A 12 -4.32 -5.78 -1.45
N GLY A 13 -3.39 -6.57 -1.98
CA GLY A 13 -3.61 -7.89 -2.54
C GLY A 13 -2.32 -8.70 -2.50
N TYR A 14 -2.38 -9.99 -2.87
CA TYR A 14 -1.18 -10.82 -2.93
C TYR A 14 -0.71 -11.12 -4.35
N ALA A 15 -1.60 -10.99 -5.35
CA ALA A 15 -1.25 -11.06 -6.78
C ALA A 15 -0.94 -9.70 -7.38
N THR A 16 -1.77 -8.73 -7.03
CA THR A 16 -1.68 -7.35 -7.46
C THR A 16 -1.88 -6.49 -6.22
N VAL A 17 -0.95 -5.59 -5.94
CA VAL A 17 -1.11 -4.52 -4.95
C VAL A 17 -1.19 -3.20 -5.70
N GLY A 18 -2.34 -2.54 -5.67
CA GLY A 18 -2.50 -1.23 -6.28
C GLY A 18 -1.82 -0.15 -5.44
N PHE A 19 -1.17 0.82 -6.08
CA PHE A 19 -0.64 1.99 -5.39
C PHE A 19 -0.86 3.28 -6.17
N GLY A 20 -0.97 4.40 -5.46
CA GLY A 20 -1.06 5.73 -6.05
C GLY A 20 -0.56 6.82 -5.11
N PHE A 21 0.12 7.81 -5.67
CA PHE A 21 0.54 9.00 -4.95
C PHE A 21 -0.37 10.18 -5.26
N VAL A 22 -0.65 10.99 -4.26
CA VAL A 22 -1.34 12.28 -4.43
C VAL A 22 -0.54 13.35 -3.69
N ARG A 23 -0.39 14.52 -4.31
CA ARG A 23 0.14 15.71 -3.66
C ARG A 23 -1.01 16.61 -3.25
N TYR A 24 -1.01 17.05 -2.00
CA TYR A 24 -1.96 18.01 -1.47
C TYR A 24 -1.25 19.31 -1.11
N ALA A 25 -1.61 20.38 -1.80
CA ALA A 25 -1.22 21.75 -1.47
C ALA A 25 -2.52 22.54 -1.39
N ALA A 26 -2.95 22.84 -0.16
CA ALA A 26 -4.30 23.31 0.11
C ALA A 26 -4.74 24.45 -0.85
N PRO A 27 -5.96 24.40 -1.40
CA PRO A 27 -7.00 23.36 -1.28
C PRO A 27 -6.95 22.31 -2.43
N ARG A 28 -5.81 22.18 -3.12
CA ARG A 28 -5.70 21.44 -4.38
C ARG A 28 -5.02 20.08 -4.19
N PHE A 29 -5.54 19.09 -4.90
CA PHE A 29 -4.88 17.82 -5.11
C PHE A 29 -4.28 17.76 -6.51
N ALA A 30 -3.14 17.10 -6.63
CA ALA A 30 -2.52 16.77 -7.92
C ALA A 30 -2.13 15.28 -7.93
N PRO A 31 -2.41 14.56 -9.03
CA PRO A 31 -2.01 13.16 -9.15
C PRO A 31 -0.49 13.04 -9.21
N GLY A 32 0.03 12.03 -8.53
CA GLY A 32 1.41 11.59 -8.62
C GLY A 32 1.56 10.31 -9.46
N LYS A 33 2.60 9.54 -9.17
CA LYS A 33 2.81 8.22 -9.78
C LYS A 33 1.75 7.24 -9.27
N TYR A 34 1.32 6.31 -10.11
CA TYR A 34 0.45 5.20 -9.72
C TYR A 34 0.85 3.96 -10.51
N GLY A 35 0.39 2.80 -10.05
CA GLY A 35 0.68 1.52 -10.69
C GLY A 35 0.26 0.34 -9.83
N ALA A 36 0.86 -0.81 -10.11
CA ALA A 36 0.65 -2.02 -9.33
C ALA A 36 1.98 -2.75 -9.10
N ILE A 37 2.12 -3.34 -7.92
CA ILE A 37 3.13 -4.37 -7.65
C ILE A 37 2.51 -5.69 -8.07
N LEU A 38 3.19 -6.40 -8.96
CA LEU A 38 2.76 -7.69 -9.50
C LEU A 38 3.63 -8.79 -8.93
N THR A 39 3.03 -9.88 -8.48
CA THR A 39 3.75 -11.09 -8.07
C THR A 39 3.36 -12.26 -8.98
N SER A 40 4.31 -13.18 -9.19
CA SER A 40 4.04 -14.35 -10.03
C SER A 40 3.14 -15.34 -9.29
N PRO A 41 2.15 -15.96 -9.96
CA PRO A 41 1.38 -17.06 -9.37
C PRO A 41 2.23 -18.33 -9.20
N ASN A 42 3.39 -18.42 -9.86
CA ASN A 42 4.31 -19.56 -9.75
C ASN A 42 5.27 -19.44 -8.56
N ASP A 43 5.32 -18.29 -7.90
CA ASP A 43 6.15 -18.09 -6.71
C ASP A 43 5.47 -18.67 -5.47
N GLU A 44 6.27 -19.23 -4.56
CA GLU A 44 5.80 -19.57 -3.23
C GLU A 44 5.22 -18.34 -2.52
N PHE A 45 4.20 -18.53 -1.68
CA PHE A 45 3.47 -17.42 -1.08
C PHE A 45 4.37 -16.48 -0.26
N GLY A 46 5.31 -17.03 0.51
CA GLY A 46 6.30 -16.23 1.25
C GLY A 46 7.20 -15.37 0.36
N THR A 47 7.57 -15.86 -0.83
CA THR A 47 8.32 -15.07 -1.84
C THR A 47 7.49 -13.89 -2.34
N ARG A 48 6.19 -14.09 -2.57
CA ARG A 48 5.27 -13.03 -3.00
C ARG A 48 5.15 -11.94 -1.92
N LEU A 49 5.02 -12.34 -0.65
CA LEU A 49 5.04 -11.41 0.47
C LEU A 49 6.36 -10.62 0.54
N ALA A 50 7.51 -11.28 0.32
CA ALA A 50 8.80 -10.61 0.32
C ALA A 50 8.95 -9.61 -0.84
N VAL A 51 8.39 -9.90 -2.02
CA VAL A 51 8.32 -8.96 -3.15
C VAL A 51 7.49 -7.74 -2.75
N ILE A 52 6.30 -7.94 -2.19
CA ILE A 52 5.42 -6.86 -1.74
C ILE A 52 6.13 -5.96 -0.72
N TYR A 53 6.76 -6.56 0.30
CA TYR A 53 7.53 -5.82 1.31
C TYR A 53 8.59 -4.90 0.67
N ARG A 54 9.47 -5.48 -0.15
CA ARG A 54 10.57 -4.74 -0.77
C ARG A 54 10.07 -3.63 -1.67
N SER A 55 9.07 -3.91 -2.51
CA SER A 55 8.50 -2.91 -3.41
C SER A 55 7.82 -1.76 -2.66
N VAL A 56 7.13 -2.04 -1.55
CA VAL A 56 6.56 -0.96 -0.71
C VAL A 56 7.67 -0.13 -0.06
N CYS A 57 8.71 -0.76 0.48
CA CYS A 57 9.88 -0.05 1.01
C CYS A 57 10.55 0.84 -0.07
N GLU A 58 10.71 0.33 -1.29
CA GLU A 58 11.28 1.08 -2.42
C GLU A 58 10.41 2.29 -2.80
N LEU A 59 9.08 2.14 -2.83
CA LEU A 59 8.16 3.24 -3.07
C LEU A 59 8.27 4.31 -1.98
N ILE A 60 8.35 3.90 -0.71
CA ILE A 60 8.51 4.83 0.42
C ILE A 60 9.86 5.56 0.33
N ASP A 61 10.96 4.84 0.09
CA ASP A 61 12.30 5.44 -0.01
C ASP A 61 12.41 6.41 -1.19
N GLN A 62 11.81 6.05 -2.34
CA GLN A 62 11.87 6.83 -3.57
C GLN A 62 11.03 8.11 -3.46
N PHE A 63 9.82 8.02 -2.92
CA PHE A 63 8.85 9.12 -2.99
C PHE A 63 8.66 9.87 -1.67
N LYS A 64 9.16 9.33 -0.56
CA LYS A 64 9.12 9.92 0.79
C LYS A 64 7.73 10.46 1.13
N PRO A 65 6.68 9.61 1.10
CA PRO A 65 5.34 10.04 1.49
C PRO A 65 5.34 10.53 2.95
N ASP A 66 4.58 11.58 3.22
CA ASP A 66 4.35 12.06 4.59
C ASP A 66 3.42 11.11 5.35
N VAL A 67 2.49 10.49 4.63
CA VAL A 67 1.50 9.54 5.19
C VAL A 67 1.15 8.46 4.18
N MET A 68 0.71 7.31 4.69
CA MET A 68 0.12 6.23 3.91
C MET A 68 -1.36 6.06 4.23
N SER A 69 -2.16 5.81 3.20
CA SER A 69 -3.55 5.38 3.30
C SER A 69 -3.65 3.93 2.85
N VAL A 70 -4.26 3.07 3.67
CA VAL A 70 -4.40 1.63 3.37
C VAL A 70 -5.85 1.21 3.56
N GLU A 71 -6.42 0.55 2.56
CA GLU A 71 -7.78 0.01 2.65
C GLU A 71 -7.88 -1.07 3.74
N ARG A 72 -8.97 -1.03 4.52
CA ARG A 72 -9.35 -2.08 5.46
C ARG A 72 -9.99 -3.22 4.69
N LEU A 73 -9.68 -4.44 5.12
CA LEU A 73 -10.29 -5.63 4.54
C LEU A 73 -11.79 -5.63 4.82
N TYR A 74 -12.58 -5.75 3.77
CA TYR A 74 -14.00 -6.06 3.86
C TYR A 74 -14.22 -7.55 3.66
N TYR A 75 -15.00 -8.17 4.54
CA TYR A 75 -15.25 -9.61 4.48
C TYR A 75 -16.20 -9.93 3.32
N ALA A 76 -15.67 -10.55 2.27
CA ALA A 76 -16.45 -11.17 1.21
C ALA A 76 -16.33 -12.70 1.30
N ASN A 77 -17.36 -13.42 0.84
CA ASN A 77 -17.70 -14.84 1.10
C ASN A 77 -16.63 -15.94 0.81
N ASN A 78 -15.36 -15.62 0.56
CA ASN A 78 -14.30 -16.59 0.29
C ASN A 78 -13.14 -16.47 1.29
N ALA A 79 -13.19 -17.30 2.34
CA ALA A 79 -12.23 -17.29 3.45
C ALA A 79 -10.76 -17.51 3.02
N LYS A 80 -10.50 -18.32 1.99
CA LYS A 80 -9.12 -18.58 1.52
C LYS A 80 -8.46 -17.35 0.92
N THR A 81 -9.23 -16.58 0.13
CA THR A 81 -8.73 -15.35 -0.49
C THR A 81 -8.47 -14.28 0.57
N VAL A 82 -9.37 -14.15 1.56
CA VAL A 82 -9.24 -13.14 2.62
C VAL A 82 -7.98 -13.34 3.48
N ILE A 83 -7.62 -14.59 3.81
CA ILE A 83 -6.39 -14.87 4.58
C ILE A 83 -5.16 -14.39 3.84
N GLY A 84 -5.00 -14.75 2.56
CA GLY A 84 -3.84 -14.32 1.77
C GLY A 84 -3.76 -12.81 1.59
N VAL A 85 -4.90 -12.12 1.42
CA VAL A 85 -4.92 -10.65 1.38
C VAL A 85 -4.56 -10.06 2.74
N ALA A 86 -5.01 -10.66 3.84
CA ALA A 86 -4.66 -10.22 5.19
C ALA A 86 -3.16 -10.34 5.48
N GLU A 87 -2.52 -11.43 5.05
CA GLU A 87 -1.07 -11.62 5.16
C GLU A 87 -0.31 -10.57 4.34
N ALA A 88 -0.70 -10.34 3.08
CA ALA A 88 -0.10 -9.29 2.24
C ALA A 88 -0.28 -7.89 2.85
N ARG A 89 -1.46 -7.58 3.36
CA ARG A 89 -1.74 -6.33 4.06
C ARG A 89 -0.86 -6.17 5.30
N GLY A 90 -0.68 -7.22 6.10
CA GLY A 90 0.20 -7.19 7.27
C GLY A 90 1.63 -6.79 6.90
N VAL A 91 2.12 -7.28 5.76
CA VAL A 91 3.45 -6.95 5.23
C VAL A 91 3.53 -5.49 4.76
N VAL A 92 2.48 -4.95 4.14
CA VAL A 92 2.40 -3.52 3.77
C VAL A 92 2.50 -2.64 5.02
N LEU A 93 1.74 -2.97 6.07
CA LEU A 93 1.76 -2.22 7.34
C LEU A 93 3.12 -2.29 8.02
N LEU A 94 3.74 -3.47 8.03
CA LEU A 94 5.09 -3.65 8.57
C LEU A 94 6.13 -2.81 7.82
N ALA A 95 6.04 -2.73 6.49
CA ALA A 95 6.92 -1.90 5.69
C ALA A 95 6.78 -0.41 6.03
N ALA A 96 5.55 0.07 6.23
CA ALA A 96 5.30 1.46 6.64
C ALA A 96 5.91 1.77 8.02
N GLU A 97 5.70 0.89 9.00
CA GLU A 97 6.25 1.01 10.36
C GLU A 97 7.79 1.03 10.34
N HIS A 98 8.42 0.10 9.62
CA HIS A 98 9.88 0.06 9.46
C HIS A 98 10.47 1.32 8.80
N LYS A 99 9.67 2.02 7.99
CA LYS A 99 10.06 3.26 7.34
C LYS A 99 9.63 4.52 8.10
N GLY A 100 8.94 4.36 9.23
CA GLY A 100 8.45 5.47 10.06
C GLY A 100 7.40 6.33 9.36
N VAL A 101 6.61 5.76 8.44
CA VAL A 101 5.54 6.48 7.75
C VAL A 101 4.20 6.23 8.44
N PRO A 102 3.52 7.27 8.96
CA PRO A 102 2.21 7.12 9.57
C PRO A 102 1.18 6.51 8.62
N VAL A 103 0.44 5.51 9.11
CA VAL A 103 -0.62 4.84 8.34
C VAL A 103 -2.00 5.25 8.84
N PHE A 104 -2.89 5.55 7.91
CA PHE A 104 -4.30 5.76 8.14
C PHE A 104 -5.10 4.69 7.39
N GLU A 105 -6.05 4.08 8.09
CA GLU A 105 -6.85 2.97 7.57
C GLU A 105 -8.28 3.39 7.29
N TYR A 106 -8.79 3.07 6.10
CA TYR A 106 -10.14 3.46 5.68
C TYR A 106 -10.95 2.24 5.27
N THR A 107 -12.23 2.24 5.65
CA THR A 107 -13.18 1.28 5.11
C THR A 107 -13.48 1.60 3.65
N PRO A 108 -13.85 0.61 2.82
CA PRO A 108 -14.32 0.86 1.46
C PRO A 108 -15.66 1.60 1.41
N LEU A 109 -16.34 1.72 2.57
CA LEU A 109 -17.66 2.30 2.80
C LEU A 109 -17.56 3.51 3.74
#